data_AF-A0A535H0V5-F1
#
_entry.id   AF-A0A535H0V5-F1
#
_cell.length_a   1.000
_cell.length_b   1.000
_cell.length_c   1.000
_cell.angle_alpha   90.00
_cell.angle_beta   90.00
_cell.angle_gamma   90.00
#
_symmetry.space_group_name_H-M   'P 1'
#
loop_
_entity.id
_entity.type
_entity.pdbx_description
1 polymer ?
#
loop_
_entity_poly.entity_id
_entity_poly.type
_entity_poly.pdbx_seq_one_letter_code
_entity_poly.pdbx_strand_id
1 'polypeptide(L)' 'MRIALDYTAGIRQGAGVGQYVRSLVDAMLAQDANNKYTLITSGRPTKERSFPTADNVRGRSVFIPDR' A
#
# COMPACT_ATOMS: atom_id res chain seq x y z
N MET A 1 14.20 9.96 -3.49
CA MET A 1 13.16 10.90 -3.00
C MET A 1 12.21 10.19 -2.05
N ARG A 2 11.28 10.92 -1.39
CA ARG A 2 10.24 10.33 -0.52
C ARG A 2 8.88 10.43 -1.23
N ILE A 3 8.18 9.32 -1.37
CA ILE A 3 6.91 9.22 -2.11
C ILE A 3 5.86 8.60 -1.18
N ALA A 4 4.68 9.20 -1.11
CA ALA A 4 3.53 8.66 -0.38
C ALA A 4 2.45 8.19 -1.35
N LEU A 5 1.90 7.00 -1.12
CA LEU A 5 0.81 6.44 -1.93
C LEU A 5 -0.39 6.12 -1.04
N ASP A 6 -1.58 6.45 -1.53
CA ASP A 6 -2.81 5.90 -0.96
C ASP A 6 -2.95 4.43 -1.37
N TYR A 7 -2.82 3.55 -0.39
CA TYR A 7 -2.94 2.10 -0.51
C TYR A 7 -4.24 1.58 0.10
N THR A 8 -5.23 2.46 0.32
CA THR A 8 -6.51 2.10 0.93
C THR A 8 -7.24 1.00 0.15
N ALA A 9 -7.24 1.07 -1.18
CA ALA A 9 -7.86 0.04 -2.01
C ALA A 9 -7.20 -1.33 -1.85
N GLY A 10 -5.86 -1.39 -1.76
CA GLY A 10 -5.12 -2.64 -1.56
C GLY A 10 -5.46 -3.34 -0.24
N ILE A 11 -5.81 -2.56 0.79
CA ILE A 11 -6.19 -3.04 2.12
C ILE A 11 -7.71 -3.35 2.22
N ARG A 12 -8.58 -2.43 1.80
CA ARG A 12 -10.04 -2.55 2.01
C ARG A 12 -10.72 -3.45 0.97
N GLN A 13 -10.23 -3.49 -0.27
CA GLN A 13 -10.90 -4.21 -1.37
C GLN A 13 -10.36 -5.63 -1.54
N GLY A 14 -11.26 -6.61 -1.57
CA GLY A 14 -10.92 -8.02 -1.71
C GLY A 14 -10.57 -8.44 -3.14
N ALA A 15 -11.28 -7.89 -4.13
CA ALA A 15 -11.21 -8.33 -5.52
C ALA A 15 -10.94 -7.15 -6.48
N GLY A 16 -10.77 -7.47 -7.78
CA GLY A 16 -10.69 -6.51 -8.89
C GLY A 16 -9.67 -5.39 -8.65
N VAL A 17 -10.16 -4.24 -8.19
CA VAL A 17 -9.37 -3.06 -7.84
C VAL A 17 -8.33 -3.36 -6.75
N GLY A 18 -8.70 -4.10 -5.70
CA GLY A 18 -7.76 -4.43 -4.63
C GLY A 18 -6.60 -5.29 -5.13
N GLN A 19 -6.91 -6.29 -5.97
CA GLN A 19 -5.89 -7.15 -6.58
C GLN A 19 -4.99 -6.37 -7.53
N TYR A 20 -5.58 -5.54 -8.39
CA TYR A 20 -4.84 -4.67 -9.29
C TYR A 20 -3.87 -3.76 -8.53
N VAL A 21 -4.32 -3.08 -7.48
CA VAL A 21 -3.47 -2.19 -6.67
C VAL A 21 -2.34 -2.94 -5.99
N ARG A 22 -2.59 -4.13 -5.44
CA ARG A 22 -1.54 -4.98 -4.86
C ARG A 22 -0.48 -5.33 -5.89
N SER A 23 -0.89 -5.89 -7.03
CA SER A 23 0.02 -6.30 -8.10
C SER A 23 0.80 -5.13 -8.71
N LEU A 24 0.17 -3.97 -8.86
CA LEU A 24 0.83 -2.77 -9.38
C LEU A 24 1.92 -2.27 -8.42
N VAL A 25 1.61 -2.17 -7.12
CA VAL A 25 2.58 -1.69 -6.13
C VAL A 25 3.72 -2.69 -5.95
N ASP A 26 3.45 -3.99 -5.99
CA ASP A 26 4.49 -5.03 -5.95
C ASP A 26 5.45 -4.89 -7.14
N ALA A 27 4.91 -4.74 -8.36
CA ALA A 27 5.72 -4.55 -9.57
C ALA A 27 6.54 -3.25 -9.51
N MET A 28 5.97 -2.16 -8.98
CA MET A 28 6.67 -0.90 -8.81
C MET A 28 7.84 -1.02 -7.82
N LEU A 29 7.61 -1.62 -6.66
CA LEU A 29 8.66 -1.82 -5.64
C LEU A 29 9.78 -2.76 -6.12
N ALA A 30 9.46 -3.72 -6.98
CA ALA A 30 10.45 -4.57 -7.61
C ALA A 30 11.37 -3.84 -8.60
N GLN A 31 10.93 -2.71 -9.17
CA GLN A 31 11.70 -1.92 -10.14
C GLN A 31 12.42 -0.72 -9.52
N ASP A 32 11.96 -0.22 -8.37
CA ASP A 32 12.53 0.96 -7.73
C ASP A 32 13.04 0.66 -6.32
N ALA A 33 14.36 0.56 -6.20
CA ALA A 33 15.08 0.43 -4.92
C ALA A 33 15.58 1.77 -4.35
N ASN A 34 15.54 2.85 -5.12
CA ASN A 34 16.20 4.12 -4.78
C ASN A 34 15.28 5.07 -4.02
N ASN A 35 13.98 5.07 -4.32
CA ASN A 35 13.02 5.90 -3.63
C ASN A 35 12.53 5.26 -2.33
N LYS A 36 12.15 6.10 -1.36
CA LYS A 36 11.55 5.66 -0.10
C LYS A 36 10.05 5.87 -0.15
N TYR A 37 9.29 4.79 -0.02
CA TYR A 37 7.83 4.76 -0.14
C TYR A 37 7.15 4.70 1.23
N THR A 38 6.08 5.48 1.39
CA THR A 38 5.13 5.34 2.50
C THR A 38 3.76 4.99 1.94
N LEU A 39 3.28 3.79 2.23
CA LEU A 39 1.95 3.32 1.85
C LEU A 39 0.97 3.68 2.97
N ILE A 40 0.02 4.56 2.68
CA ILE A 40 -0.93 5.09 3.64
C ILE A 40 -2.28 4.43 3.42
N THR A 41 -2.98 4.03 4.47
CA THR A 41 -4.32 3.44 4.36
C THR A 41 -5.27 3.97 5.42
N SER A 42 -6.53 4.16 5.06
CA SER A 42 -7.62 4.33 6.03
C SER A 42 -8.21 3.00 6.50
N GLY A 43 -7.77 1.86 5.95
CA GLY A 43 -8.23 0.52 6.32
C GLY A 43 -7.45 -0.11 7.48
N ARG A 44 -7.96 -1.24 7.97
CA ARG A 44 -7.23 -2.12 8.88
C ARG A 44 -6.60 -3.26 8.08
N PRO A 45 -5.26 -3.36 8.01
CA PRO A 45 -4.58 -4.47 7.39
C PRO A 45 -4.97 -5.81 8.05
N THR A 46 -5.08 -6.85 7.24
CA THR A 46 -5.26 -8.24 7.70
C THR A 46 -4.07 -9.09 7.24
N LYS A 47 -4.01 -10.35 7.65
CA LYS A 47 -2.98 -11.28 7.15
C LYS A 47 -3.05 -11.46 5.63
N GLU A 48 -4.25 -11.46 5.06
CA GLU A 48 -4.49 -11.64 3.62
C GLU A 48 -4.30 -10.34 2.82
N ARG A 49 -4.53 -9.20 3.47
CA ARG A 49 -4.47 -7.85 2.88
C ARG A 49 -3.59 -6.97 3.74
N SER A 50 -2.30 -7.26 3.68
CA SER A 50 -1.24 -6.55 4.38
C SER A 50 -0.55 -5.54 3.46
N PHE A 51 0.34 -4.73 4.03
CA PHE A 51 1.28 -3.97 3.22
C PHE A 51 2.35 -4.88 2.63
N PRO A 52 2.86 -4.58 1.42
CA PRO A 52 4.04 -5.25 0.88
C PRO A 52 5.29 -4.95 1.71
N THR A 53 6.26 -5.85 1.65
CA THR A 53 7.51 -5.79 2.42
C THR A 53 8.71 -5.61 1.49
N ALA A 54 9.49 -4.55 1.71
CA ALA A 54 10.75 -4.25 1.03
C ALA A 54 11.58 -3.27 1.89
N ASP A 55 12.89 -3.17 1.65
CA ASP A 55 13.79 -2.31 2.44
C ASP A 55 13.49 -0.82 2.32
N ASN A 56 12.78 -0.41 1.27
CA ASN A 56 12.47 0.97 0.96
C ASN A 56 10.99 1.33 1.13
N VAL A 57 10.15 0.44 1.69
CA VAL A 57 8.73 0.68 1.91
C VAL A 57 8.37 0.67 3.39
N ARG A 58 7.42 1.53 3.79
CA ARG A 58 6.79 1.52 5.11
C ARG A 58 5.28 1.63 4.97
N GLY A 59 4.54 0.80 5.70
CA GLY A 59 3.09 0.91 5.83
C GLY A 59 2.69 1.84 6.97
N ARG A 60 1.65 2.65 6.78
CA ARG A 60 1.05 3.49 7.82
C ARG A 60 -0.47 3.48 7.73
N SER A 61 -1.12 3.00 8.79
CA SER A 61 -2.56 3.20 8.97
C SER A 61 -2.80 4.60 9.53
N VAL A 62 -3.74 5.32 8.93
CA VAL A 62 -4.23 6.61 9.41
C VAL A 62 -5.72 6.51 9.63
N PHE A 63 -6.19 7.06 10.74
CA PHE A 63 -7.62 7.26 10.93
C PHE A 63 -8.04 8.44 10.06
N ILE A 64 -8.79 8.15 9.00
CA ILE A 64 -9.47 9.18 8.23
C ILE A 64 -10.93 9.11 8.67
N PRO A 65 -11.47 10.14 9.34
CA PRO A 65 -12.89 10.21 9.65
C PRO A 65 -13.68 10.06 8.34
N ASP A 66 -14.74 9.25 8.34
CA ASP A 66 -15.64 9.19 7.19
C ASP A 66 -16.19 10.60 6.92
N ARG A 67 -16.20 11.00 5.65
CA ARG A 67 -16.75 12.27 5.17
C ARG A 67 -18.26 12.20 4.98
#